data_AF-A0A1A0C6Q7-F1
#
_entry.id   AF-A0A1A0C6Q7-F1
#
_cell.length_a   1.000
_cell.length_b   1.000
_cell.length_c   1.000
_cell.angle_alpha   90.00
_cell.angle_beta   90.00
_cell.angle_gamma   90.00
#
_symmetry.space_group_name_H-M   'P 1'
#
loop_
_entity.id
_entity.type
_entity.pdbx_description
1 polymer ?
#
loop_
_entity_poly.entity_id
_entity_poly.type
_entity_poly.pdbx_seq_one_letter_code
_entity_poly.pdbx_strand_id
1 'polypeptide(L)'
;MSDISQDTTIGGGSGNATELNGGTVLSGVGLFVSSGGIASNVTVGSGGYIDVYNSGTAISALVSGTSAVLNVSNGGKTSNTSVTDGGNIIVSAGGSSDNDLVKPNGQEAVWGTANNLIISGNNTHAYLHDGGTGTNWTTEDGGWVGIYSGASLDGFTVTGQNTYGDISGGQVTNASVRALLEIRYDMFSRGFDAEISQKGCTSG
;
A
#
# COMPACT_ATOMS: atom_id res chain seq x y z
N MET A 1 -9.35 -21.85 9.05
CA MET A 1 -10.55 -21.32 9.73
C MET A 1 -11.68 -21.28 8.72
N SER A 2 -12.95 -21.36 9.15
CA SER A 2 -14.10 -21.23 8.24
C SER A 2 -14.24 -19.79 7.75
N ASP A 3 -14.97 -19.60 6.65
CA ASP A 3 -15.31 -18.27 6.16
C ASP A 3 -16.15 -17.47 7.18
N ILE A 4 -15.99 -16.16 7.13
CA ILE A 4 -16.77 -15.18 7.89
C ILE A 4 -17.97 -14.82 7.02
N SER A 5 -19.09 -15.50 7.26
CA SER A 5 -20.32 -15.42 6.46
C SER A 5 -21.41 -14.52 7.06
N GLN A 6 -21.12 -13.92 8.22
CA GLN A 6 -21.98 -12.95 8.88
C GLN A 6 -21.12 -11.89 9.55
N ASP A 7 -21.70 -10.71 9.75
CA ASP A 7 -21.04 -9.60 10.43
C ASP A 7 -20.46 -10.05 11.77
N THR A 8 -19.16 -9.86 11.92
CA THR A 8 -18.40 -10.37 13.06
C THR A 8 -17.64 -9.21 13.69
N THR A 9 -17.77 -9.03 15.00
CA THR A 9 -16.98 -8.05 15.75
C THR A 9 -15.99 -8.77 16.65
N ILE A 10 -14.73 -8.37 16.60
CA ILE A 10 -13.67 -8.77 17.52
C ILE A 10 -13.17 -7.55 18.31
N GLY A 11 -12.71 -7.76 19.53
CA GLY A 11 -12.33 -6.69 20.45
C GLY A 11 -12.56 -7.04 21.92
N GLY A 12 -12.15 -6.12 22.79
CA GLY A 12 -12.30 -6.22 24.24
C GLY A 12 -11.26 -5.35 24.97
N GLY A 13 -11.46 -5.13 26.26
CA GLY A 13 -10.43 -4.51 27.10
C GLY A 13 -9.22 -5.43 27.31
N SER A 14 -8.21 -4.95 28.04
CA SER A 14 -6.96 -5.69 28.33
C SER A 14 -7.13 -7.10 28.91
N GLY A 15 -8.31 -7.47 29.42
CA GLY A 15 -8.62 -8.80 29.94
C GLY A 15 -9.45 -9.72 29.05
N ASN A 16 -10.01 -9.23 27.93
CA ASN A 16 -10.92 -9.98 27.04
C ASN A 16 -10.69 -9.64 25.55
N ALA A 17 -9.48 -9.21 25.18
CA ALA A 17 -9.09 -9.03 23.78
C ALA A 17 -9.32 -10.33 23.00
N THR A 18 -9.96 -10.24 21.83
CA THR A 18 -10.21 -11.40 20.97
C THR A 18 -9.40 -11.32 19.70
N GLU A 19 -8.86 -12.48 19.31
CA GLU A 19 -8.12 -12.65 18.07
C GLU A 19 -8.92 -13.53 17.10
N LEU A 20 -8.89 -13.17 15.82
CA LEU A 20 -9.36 -13.99 14.72
C LEU A 20 -8.17 -14.26 13.78
N ASN A 21 -7.87 -15.54 13.53
CA ASN A 21 -6.74 -15.98 12.73
C ASN A 21 -7.16 -16.76 11.47
N GLY A 22 -7.18 -16.09 10.33
CA GLY A 22 -7.58 -16.67 9.06
C GLY A 22 -9.08 -16.65 8.80
N GLY A 23 -9.49 -17.18 7.65
CA GLY A 23 -10.87 -17.13 7.17
C GLY A 23 -11.07 -16.02 6.14
N THR A 24 -12.14 -16.15 5.34
CA THR A 24 -12.48 -15.20 4.27
C THR A 24 -13.70 -14.40 4.66
N VAL A 25 -13.63 -13.06 4.64
CA VAL A 25 -14.80 -12.19 4.72
C VAL A 25 -15.53 -12.25 3.39
N LEU A 26 -16.76 -12.75 3.42
CA LEU A 26 -17.57 -12.97 2.21
C LEU A 26 -18.28 -11.70 1.76
N SER A 27 -18.85 -11.75 0.55
CA SER A 27 -19.58 -10.63 -0.04
C SER A 27 -20.73 -10.14 0.85
N GLY A 28 -20.77 -8.83 1.09
CA GLY A 28 -21.79 -8.18 1.92
C GLY A 28 -21.58 -8.33 3.42
N VAL A 29 -20.46 -8.91 3.85
CA VAL A 29 -20.14 -9.16 5.26
C VAL A 29 -19.02 -8.24 5.74
N GLY A 30 -19.14 -7.76 6.98
CA GLY A 30 -18.13 -6.98 7.68
C GLY A 30 -17.40 -7.75 8.79
N LEU A 31 -16.08 -7.59 8.87
CA LEU A 31 -15.31 -7.88 10.06
C LEU A 31 -14.92 -6.56 10.76
N PHE A 32 -15.44 -6.35 11.95
CA PHE A 32 -15.22 -5.15 12.76
C PHE A 32 -14.16 -5.41 13.81
N VAL A 33 -12.98 -4.85 13.62
CA VAL A 33 -11.83 -4.98 14.53
C VAL A 33 -11.81 -3.78 15.47
N SER A 34 -12.47 -3.94 16.62
CA SER A 34 -12.58 -2.91 17.65
C SER A 34 -11.37 -2.87 18.57
N SER A 35 -11.36 -1.96 19.55
CA SER A 35 -10.30 -1.85 20.56
C SER A 35 -9.92 -3.21 21.16
N GLY A 36 -8.63 -3.53 21.14
CA GLY A 36 -8.08 -4.79 21.64
C GLY A 36 -8.31 -5.99 20.73
N GLY A 37 -9.01 -5.83 19.60
CA GLY A 37 -9.23 -6.87 18.61
C GLY A 37 -8.02 -7.03 17.70
N ILE A 38 -7.67 -8.28 17.37
CA ILE A 38 -6.60 -8.60 16.43
C ILE A 38 -7.14 -9.51 15.33
N ALA A 39 -7.17 -9.04 14.09
CA ALA A 39 -7.47 -9.86 12.92
C ALA A 39 -6.16 -10.22 12.22
N SER A 40 -5.77 -11.49 12.21
CA SER A 40 -4.52 -11.97 11.61
C SER A 40 -4.80 -12.91 10.43
N ASN A 41 -4.07 -12.76 9.32
CA ASN A 41 -4.15 -13.65 8.15
C ASN A 41 -5.56 -13.75 7.51
N VAL A 42 -6.39 -12.73 7.68
CA VAL A 42 -7.76 -12.71 7.14
C VAL A 42 -7.72 -12.32 5.67
N THR A 43 -8.49 -13.03 4.85
CA THR A 43 -8.73 -12.66 3.46
C THR A 43 -10.04 -11.86 3.36
N VAL A 44 -10.02 -10.71 2.70
CA VAL A 44 -11.22 -9.97 2.30
C VAL A 44 -11.53 -10.33 0.86
N GLY A 45 -12.60 -11.09 0.65
CA GLY A 45 -13.05 -11.46 -0.69
C GLY A 45 -13.88 -10.35 -1.35
N SER A 46 -14.22 -10.54 -2.63
CA SER A 46 -15.05 -9.60 -3.39
C SER A 46 -16.32 -9.19 -2.62
N GLY A 47 -16.49 -7.88 -2.42
CA GLY A 47 -17.63 -7.28 -1.71
C GLY A 47 -17.64 -7.45 -0.20
N GLY A 48 -16.64 -8.11 0.40
CA GLY A 48 -16.43 -8.13 1.85
C GLY A 48 -15.64 -6.92 2.33
N TYR A 49 -15.68 -6.64 3.63
CA TYR A 49 -14.89 -5.55 4.20
C TYR A 49 -14.37 -5.82 5.62
N ILE A 50 -13.23 -5.23 5.95
CA ILE A 50 -12.71 -5.12 7.31
C ILE A 50 -12.72 -3.65 7.72
N ASP A 51 -13.30 -3.35 8.87
CA ASP A 51 -13.18 -2.04 9.52
C ASP A 51 -12.28 -2.16 10.74
N VAL A 52 -11.12 -1.50 10.71
CA VAL A 52 -10.19 -1.44 11.84
C VAL A 52 -10.39 -0.12 12.58
N TYR A 53 -10.98 -0.20 13.76
CA TYR A 53 -11.28 0.97 14.60
C TYR A 53 -10.15 1.28 15.58
N ASN A 54 -10.34 2.34 16.37
CA ASN A 54 -9.37 2.79 17.37
C ASN A 54 -8.87 1.62 18.25
N SER A 55 -7.56 1.45 18.31
CA SER A 55 -6.87 0.39 19.07
C SER A 55 -7.20 -1.04 18.62
N GLY A 56 -7.84 -1.22 17.47
CA GLY A 56 -7.92 -2.49 16.74
C GLY A 56 -6.72 -2.65 15.81
N THR A 57 -6.33 -3.90 15.53
CA THR A 57 -5.18 -4.21 14.67
C THR A 57 -5.51 -5.31 13.65
N ALA A 58 -5.21 -5.06 12.37
CA ALA A 58 -5.23 -6.08 11.33
C ALA A 58 -3.80 -6.39 10.86
N ILE A 59 -3.42 -7.68 10.82
CA ILE A 59 -2.05 -8.11 10.50
C ILE A 59 -2.09 -9.15 9.38
N SER A 60 -1.25 -8.99 8.37
CA SER A 60 -1.13 -9.94 7.26
C SER A 60 -2.46 -10.19 6.54
N ALA A 61 -3.30 -9.16 6.43
CA ALA A 61 -4.55 -9.29 5.70
C ALA A 61 -4.28 -9.41 4.19
N LEU A 62 -5.13 -10.14 3.48
CA LEU A 62 -5.15 -10.17 2.03
C LEU A 62 -6.46 -9.55 1.54
N VAL A 63 -6.40 -8.39 0.91
CA VAL A 63 -7.57 -7.74 0.30
C VAL A 63 -7.57 -8.07 -1.18
N SER A 64 -8.43 -9.01 -1.60
CA SER A 64 -8.42 -9.54 -2.96
C SER A 64 -9.84 -9.73 -3.48
N GLY A 65 -10.20 -8.95 -4.49
CA GLY A 65 -11.49 -9.03 -5.16
C GLY A 65 -12.13 -7.68 -5.41
N THR A 66 -13.03 -7.62 -6.39
CA THR A 66 -13.76 -6.40 -6.72
C THR A 66 -14.56 -5.92 -5.51
N SER A 67 -14.38 -4.65 -5.16
CA SER A 67 -15.02 -4.03 -4.00
C SER A 67 -14.67 -4.68 -2.65
N ALA A 68 -13.58 -5.45 -2.57
CA ALA A 68 -13.01 -5.86 -1.29
C ALA A 68 -12.33 -4.64 -0.65
N VAL A 69 -12.61 -4.36 0.63
CA VAL A 69 -12.10 -3.16 1.30
C VAL A 69 -11.53 -3.46 2.68
N LEU A 70 -10.40 -2.83 3.01
CA LEU A 70 -9.91 -2.71 4.38
C LEU A 70 -9.87 -1.22 4.75
N ASN A 71 -10.74 -0.80 5.66
CA ASN A 71 -10.79 0.56 6.19
C ASN A 71 -9.99 0.64 7.50
N VAL A 72 -9.00 1.52 7.55
CA VAL A 72 -8.26 1.83 8.76
C VAL A 72 -8.72 3.19 9.27
N SER A 73 -9.52 3.18 10.33
CA SER A 73 -10.06 4.39 10.96
C SER A 73 -9.05 5.04 11.91
N ASN A 74 -9.39 6.21 12.46
CA ASN A 74 -8.58 6.89 13.45
C ASN A 74 -8.20 5.98 14.64
N GLY A 75 -6.89 5.84 14.88
CA GLY A 75 -6.32 4.98 15.91
C GLY A 75 -6.29 3.49 15.56
N GLY A 76 -6.86 3.09 14.43
CA GLY A 76 -6.74 1.74 13.88
C GLY A 76 -5.38 1.52 13.22
N LYS A 77 -4.93 0.27 13.22
CA LYS A 77 -3.62 -0.10 12.69
C LYS A 77 -3.70 -1.30 11.76
N THR A 78 -2.98 -1.24 10.66
CA THR A 78 -2.70 -2.42 9.84
C THR A 78 -1.21 -2.60 9.61
N SER A 79 -0.79 -3.84 9.33
CA SER A 79 0.58 -4.13 8.92
C SER A 79 0.66 -5.37 8.05
N ASN A 80 1.63 -5.38 7.14
CA ASN A 80 1.90 -6.50 6.24
C ASN A 80 0.70 -6.86 5.35
N THR A 81 -0.17 -5.90 5.04
CA THR A 81 -1.36 -6.17 4.24
C THR A 81 -0.98 -6.25 2.76
N SER A 82 -1.48 -7.25 2.06
CA SER A 82 -1.40 -7.33 0.60
C SER A 82 -2.74 -6.96 -0.02
N VAL A 83 -2.73 -6.11 -1.04
CA VAL A 83 -3.94 -5.73 -1.78
C VAL A 83 -3.77 -5.98 -3.29
N THR A 84 -4.77 -6.60 -3.91
CA THR A 84 -4.71 -7.09 -5.32
C THR A 84 -6.12 -7.24 -5.90
N ASP A 85 -6.24 -7.49 -7.20
CA ASP A 85 -7.46 -7.97 -7.87
C ASP A 85 -8.71 -7.08 -7.65
N GLY A 86 -8.54 -5.77 -7.63
CA GLY A 86 -9.61 -4.79 -7.40
C GLY A 86 -9.89 -4.47 -5.93
N GLY A 87 -9.08 -5.02 -5.01
CA GLY A 87 -9.13 -4.71 -3.60
C GLY A 87 -8.61 -3.30 -3.28
N ASN A 88 -9.06 -2.75 -2.16
CA ASN A 88 -8.70 -1.39 -1.73
C ASN A 88 -8.37 -1.35 -0.24
N ILE A 89 -7.29 -0.65 0.11
CA ILE A 89 -7.00 -0.23 1.48
C ILE A 89 -7.30 1.27 1.59
N ILE A 90 -8.02 1.67 2.63
CA ILE A 90 -8.35 3.07 2.90
C ILE A 90 -7.83 3.44 4.28
N VAL A 91 -6.71 4.15 4.34
CA VAL A 91 -6.12 4.65 5.59
C VAL A 91 -6.65 6.04 5.86
N SER A 92 -7.69 6.14 6.69
CA SER A 92 -8.33 7.41 7.04
C SER A 92 -7.43 8.26 7.94
N ALA A 93 -7.74 9.55 8.08
CA ALA A 93 -7.02 10.44 8.98
C ALA A 93 -6.92 9.86 10.41
N GLY A 94 -5.69 9.81 10.94
CA GLY A 94 -5.37 9.19 12.23
C GLY A 94 -5.23 7.67 12.23
N GLY A 95 -5.55 6.98 11.13
CA GLY A 95 -5.23 5.57 10.91
C GLY A 95 -3.78 5.37 10.48
N SER A 96 -3.24 4.15 10.65
CA SER A 96 -1.86 3.82 10.27
C SER A 96 -1.76 2.47 9.55
N SER A 97 -1.03 2.43 8.44
CA SER A 97 -0.53 1.20 7.80
C SER A 97 1.00 1.12 7.83
N ASP A 98 1.54 -0.10 7.79
CA ASP A 98 2.99 -0.34 7.76
C ASP A 98 3.33 -1.61 6.99
N ASN A 99 4.31 -1.51 6.09
CA ASN A 99 4.81 -2.63 5.29
C ASN A 99 3.73 -3.29 4.42
N ASP A 100 2.81 -2.48 3.90
CA ASP A 100 1.78 -2.93 2.98
C ASP A 100 2.35 -3.12 1.56
N LEU A 101 1.74 -4.03 0.80
CA LEU A 101 2.14 -4.40 -0.55
C LEU A 101 0.94 -4.32 -1.50
N VAL A 102 0.95 -3.31 -2.35
CA VAL A 102 -0.02 -3.12 -3.42
C VAL A 102 0.47 -3.87 -4.66
N LYS A 103 -0.34 -4.80 -5.14
CA LYS A 103 -0.07 -5.70 -6.28
C LYS A 103 -1.00 -5.38 -7.45
N PRO A 104 -0.83 -6.00 -8.65
CA PRO A 104 -1.66 -5.71 -9.82
C PRO A 104 -3.16 -5.58 -9.53
N ASN A 105 -3.73 -4.47 -10.00
CA ASN A 105 -5.14 -4.10 -9.80
C ASN A 105 -5.55 -3.79 -8.34
N GLY A 106 -4.61 -3.76 -7.40
CA GLY A 106 -4.82 -3.30 -6.05
C GLY A 106 -4.64 -1.80 -5.91
N GLN A 107 -5.18 -1.24 -4.83
CA GLN A 107 -5.02 0.17 -4.50
C GLN A 107 -4.92 0.41 -2.99
N GLU A 108 -4.12 1.41 -2.60
CA GLU A 108 -4.14 2.00 -1.26
C GLU A 108 -4.35 3.52 -1.34
N ALA A 109 -5.28 4.07 -0.56
CA ALA A 109 -5.53 5.50 -0.45
C ALA A 109 -5.32 5.99 0.99
N VAL A 110 -4.48 7.00 1.16
CA VAL A 110 -3.93 7.40 2.46
C VAL A 110 -4.24 8.87 2.78
N TRP A 111 -5.09 9.08 3.77
CA TRP A 111 -5.29 10.36 4.48
C TRP A 111 -4.68 10.34 5.90
N GLY A 112 -4.31 9.15 6.40
CA GLY A 112 -3.60 8.96 7.67
C GLY A 112 -2.09 8.85 7.47
N THR A 113 -1.49 7.80 8.03
CA THR A 113 -0.06 7.52 7.88
C THR A 113 0.17 6.15 7.26
N ALA A 114 1.03 6.04 6.25
CA ALA A 114 1.45 4.76 5.68
C ALA A 114 2.96 4.71 5.50
N ASN A 115 3.60 3.68 6.06
CA ASN A 115 5.06 3.54 6.02
C ASN A 115 5.49 2.27 5.30
N ASN A 116 6.67 2.31 4.68
CA ASN A 116 7.29 1.16 4.03
C ASN A 116 6.39 0.52 2.95
N LEU A 117 5.61 1.34 2.25
CA LEU A 117 4.66 0.89 1.24
C LEU A 117 5.39 0.49 -0.04
N ILE A 118 5.05 -0.69 -0.58
CA ILE A 118 5.54 -1.15 -1.88
C ILE A 118 4.37 -1.22 -2.87
N ILE A 119 4.54 -0.58 -4.03
CA ILE A 119 3.56 -0.54 -5.12
C ILE A 119 4.20 -1.21 -6.33
N SER A 120 3.72 -2.40 -6.71
CA SER A 120 4.40 -3.23 -7.70
C SER A 120 3.43 -3.81 -8.73
N GLY A 121 3.71 -3.59 -10.02
CA GLY A 121 2.96 -4.17 -11.12
C GLY A 121 2.01 -3.21 -11.85
N ASN A 122 1.57 -3.61 -13.04
CA ASN A 122 0.67 -2.81 -13.87
C ASN A 122 -0.71 -2.58 -13.23
N ASN A 123 -1.30 -1.40 -13.51
CA ASN A 123 -2.61 -1.00 -13.00
C ASN A 123 -2.69 -1.02 -11.45
N THR A 124 -1.57 -0.75 -10.80
CA THR A 124 -1.42 -0.73 -9.34
C THR A 124 -1.18 0.70 -8.91
N HIS A 125 -1.95 1.18 -7.94
CA HIS A 125 -1.94 2.59 -7.58
C HIS A 125 -1.89 2.79 -6.06
N ALA A 126 -1.09 3.75 -5.61
CA ALA A 126 -1.26 4.32 -4.27
C ALA A 126 -1.48 5.83 -4.36
N TYR A 127 -2.28 6.35 -3.44
CA TYR A 127 -2.60 7.77 -3.37
C TYR A 127 -2.29 8.30 -1.97
N LEU A 128 -1.45 9.33 -1.89
CA LEU A 128 -1.25 10.11 -0.67
C LEU A 128 -2.01 11.43 -0.79
N HIS A 129 -3.06 11.57 0.02
CA HIS A 129 -4.00 12.68 -0.01
C HIS A 129 -3.65 13.79 1.00
N ASP A 130 -4.44 14.87 0.97
CA ASP A 130 -4.32 16.01 1.89
C ASP A 130 -4.31 15.56 3.37
N GLY A 131 -3.34 16.07 4.13
CA GLY A 131 -3.08 15.68 5.53
C GLY A 131 -2.40 14.31 5.70
N GLY A 132 -2.29 13.51 4.64
CA GLY A 132 -1.64 12.21 4.64
C GLY A 132 -0.13 12.33 4.75
N THR A 133 0.47 11.44 5.54
CA THR A 133 1.93 11.32 5.66
C THR A 133 2.40 9.93 5.26
N GLY A 134 3.58 9.84 4.66
CA GLY A 134 4.20 8.56 4.41
C GLY A 134 5.71 8.59 4.57
N THR A 135 6.29 7.42 4.81
CA THR A 135 7.73 7.23 4.76
C THR A 135 8.12 5.97 3.99
N ASN A 136 9.25 6.03 3.28
CA ASN A 136 9.85 4.89 2.56
C ASN A 136 8.90 4.19 1.58
N TRP A 137 8.25 4.96 0.70
CA TRP A 137 7.43 4.37 -0.36
C TRP A 137 8.32 3.95 -1.53
N THR A 138 8.09 2.75 -2.06
CA THR A 138 8.74 2.26 -3.27
C THR A 138 7.68 1.90 -4.31
N THR A 139 7.78 2.49 -5.49
CA THR A 139 6.98 2.09 -6.65
C THR A 139 7.88 1.41 -7.67
N GLU A 140 7.40 0.31 -8.24
CA GLU A 140 8.17 -0.52 -9.17
C GLU A 140 7.31 -1.22 -10.23
N ASP A 141 7.96 -1.62 -11.33
CA ASP A 141 7.44 -2.49 -12.39
C ASP A 141 6.00 -2.21 -12.85
N GLY A 142 5.71 -0.96 -13.21
CA GLY A 142 4.39 -0.53 -13.69
C GLY A 142 3.51 0.10 -12.62
N GLY A 143 3.97 0.12 -11.36
CA GLY A 143 3.28 0.78 -10.25
C GLY A 143 3.26 2.30 -10.42
N TRP A 144 2.18 2.91 -9.92
CA TRP A 144 1.99 4.35 -9.94
C TRP A 144 1.64 4.89 -8.56
N VAL A 145 2.16 6.08 -8.25
CA VAL A 145 1.86 6.79 -6.99
C VAL A 145 1.41 8.21 -7.29
N GLY A 146 0.27 8.62 -6.74
CA GLY A 146 -0.19 10.01 -6.74
C GLY A 146 0.03 10.68 -5.39
N ILE A 147 0.70 11.84 -5.37
CA ILE A 147 1.02 12.59 -4.14
C ILE A 147 0.41 13.98 -4.27
N TYR A 148 -0.70 14.21 -3.57
CA TYR A 148 -1.55 15.39 -3.76
C TYR A 148 -1.24 16.54 -2.81
N SER A 149 -1.78 17.71 -3.11
CA SER A 149 -1.65 18.91 -2.29
C SER A 149 -1.98 18.65 -0.82
N GLY A 150 -1.10 19.10 0.07
CA GLY A 150 -1.21 18.90 1.52
C GLY A 150 -0.63 17.58 2.04
N ALA A 151 -0.24 16.65 1.16
CA ALA A 151 0.48 15.44 1.53
C ALA A 151 1.97 15.71 1.81
N SER A 152 2.57 14.86 2.65
CA SER A 152 4.02 14.84 2.90
C SER A 152 4.58 13.42 2.83
N LEU A 153 5.49 13.15 1.92
CA LEU A 153 6.17 11.87 1.76
C LEU A 153 7.68 12.02 1.97
N ASP A 154 8.25 11.30 2.92
CA ASP A 154 9.69 11.26 3.15
C ASP A 154 10.31 9.91 2.74
N GLY A 155 11.16 9.92 1.72
CA GLY A 155 11.73 8.71 1.15
C GLY A 155 10.79 8.10 0.10
N PHE A 156 10.93 8.55 -1.14
CA PHE A 156 10.17 8.01 -2.27
C PHE A 156 11.11 7.40 -3.31
N THR A 157 11.01 6.11 -3.56
CA THR A 157 11.82 5.41 -4.55
C THR A 157 10.96 5.01 -5.75
N VAL A 158 11.36 5.44 -6.95
CA VAL A 158 10.79 4.99 -8.22
C VAL A 158 11.81 4.09 -8.91
N THR A 159 11.46 2.84 -9.17
CA THR A 159 12.36 1.86 -9.79
C THR A 159 11.64 0.97 -10.80
N GLY A 160 12.37 0.13 -11.53
CA GLY A 160 11.76 -0.80 -12.49
C GLY A 160 11.29 -0.13 -13.78
N GLN A 161 10.57 -0.88 -14.60
CA GLN A 161 10.09 -0.42 -15.91
C GLN A 161 8.67 0.16 -15.82
N ASN A 162 8.37 1.18 -16.63
CA ASN A 162 7.03 1.79 -16.74
C ASN A 162 6.46 2.30 -15.40
N THR A 163 7.32 2.75 -14.51
CA THR A 163 6.95 3.19 -13.17
C THR A 163 7.02 4.70 -13.06
N TYR A 164 6.05 5.32 -12.39
CA TYR A 164 5.98 6.78 -12.27
C TYR A 164 5.39 7.23 -10.92
N GLY A 165 5.80 8.41 -10.45
CA GLY A 165 5.11 9.13 -9.39
C GLY A 165 4.60 10.47 -9.92
N ASP A 166 3.33 10.77 -9.69
CA ASP A 166 2.70 12.05 -10.01
C ASP A 166 2.60 12.90 -8.74
N ILE A 167 3.41 13.97 -8.69
CA ILE A 167 3.43 14.91 -7.56
C ILE A 167 2.58 16.12 -7.95
N SER A 168 1.35 16.13 -7.47
CA SER A 168 0.36 17.17 -7.75
C SER A 168 0.14 18.05 -6.52
N GLY A 169 1.20 18.77 -6.13
CA GLY A 169 1.20 19.76 -5.05
C GLY A 169 1.58 19.25 -3.66
N GLY A 170 1.83 17.94 -3.49
CA GLY A 170 2.36 17.39 -2.25
C GLY A 170 3.87 17.64 -2.07
N GLN A 171 4.36 17.48 -0.85
CA GLN A 171 5.78 17.60 -0.52
C GLN A 171 6.43 16.23 -0.55
N VAL A 172 7.54 16.10 -1.28
CA VAL A 172 8.36 14.88 -1.31
C VAL A 172 9.80 15.22 -0.94
N THR A 173 10.31 14.56 0.10
CA THR A 173 11.72 14.64 0.50
C THR A 173 12.41 13.30 0.29
N ASN A 174 13.74 13.31 0.16
CA ASN A 174 14.56 12.10 0.00
C ASN A 174 14.10 11.17 -1.15
N ALA A 175 13.68 11.77 -2.28
CA ALA A 175 13.28 11.02 -3.46
C ALA A 175 14.49 10.41 -4.19
N SER A 176 14.34 9.19 -4.70
CA SER A 176 15.33 8.52 -5.55
C SER A 176 14.67 7.85 -6.75
N VAL A 177 15.31 7.95 -7.91
CA VAL A 177 14.89 7.22 -9.12
C VAL A 177 16.00 6.24 -9.47
N ARG A 178 15.66 4.97 -9.61
CA ARG A 178 16.58 3.88 -9.93
C ARG A 178 16.17 3.28 -11.27
N ALA A 179 16.91 3.61 -12.33
CA ALA A 179 16.72 2.91 -13.59
C ALA A 179 17.28 1.48 -13.48
N LEU A 180 16.58 0.51 -14.09
CA LEU A 180 17.24 -0.72 -14.51
C LEU A 180 18.30 -0.31 -15.55
N LEU A 181 19.57 -0.37 -15.16
CA LEU A 181 20.66 -0.32 -16.12
C LEU A 181 20.63 -1.64 -16.90
N GLU A 182 19.81 -1.73 -17.95
CA GLU A 182 19.89 -2.84 -18.91
C GLU A 182 21.14 -2.61 -19.76
N ILE A 183 22.33 -2.98 -19.24
CA ILE A 183 23.52 -3.12 -20.08
C ILE A 183 23.26 -4.32 -21.00
N ARG A 184 22.60 -4.10 -22.13
CA ARG A 184 22.63 -5.08 -23.22
C ARG A 184 24.03 -5.04 -23.83
N TYR A 185 24.88 -6.00 -23.46
CA TYR A 185 25.99 -6.37 -24.34
C TYR A 185 25.38 -7.12 -25.52
N ASP A 186 25.02 -6.41 -26.58
CA ASP A 186 24.84 -7.06 -27.88
C ASP A 186 26.23 -7.49 -28.36
N MET A 187 26.56 -8.77 -28.16
CA MET A 187 27.69 -9.38 -28.85
C MET A 187 27.32 -9.62 -30.31
N PHE A 188 27.30 -8.57 -31.12
CA PHE A 188 27.56 -8.68 -32.54
C PHE A 188 28.63 -7.68 -32.95
N SER A 189 29.72 -8.23 -33.49
CA SER A 189 30.93 -7.51 -33.85
C SER A 189 30.64 -6.32 -34.77
N ARG A 190 31.07 -5.12 -34.37
CA ARG A 190 32.00 -4.22 -35.10
C ARG A 190 31.94 -2.81 -34.50
N GLY A 191 33.09 -2.39 -33.96
CA GLY A 191 33.53 -1.05 -33.56
C GLY A 191 32.50 0.06 -33.45
N PHE A 192 32.29 0.55 -32.23
CA PHE A 192 31.86 1.92 -31.99
C PHE A 192 32.44 2.41 -30.66
N ASP A 193 33.14 3.55 -30.71
CA ASP A 193 33.73 4.24 -29.56
C ASP A 193 32.63 4.71 -28.60
N ALA A 194 32.75 4.35 -27.33
CA ALA A 194 31.85 4.79 -26.28
C ALA A 194 32.32 6.14 -25.70
N GLU A 195 31.67 7.23 -26.09
CA GLU A 195 31.70 8.48 -25.34
C GLU A 195 30.68 8.39 -24.18
N ILE A 196 31.18 8.23 -22.96
CA ILE A 196 30.38 8.39 -21.74
C ILE A 196 30.19 9.90 -21.51
N SER A 197 29.02 10.44 -21.86
CA SER A 197 28.63 11.79 -21.42
C SER A 197 27.91 11.70 -20.08
N GLN A 198 28.65 11.87 -18.99
CA GLN A 198 28.06 12.35 -17.74
C GLN A 198 27.67 13.82 -17.94
N LYS A 199 26.36 14.10 -18.07
CA LYS A 199 25.77 15.40 -17.71
C LYS A 199 24.78 15.09 -16.58
N GLY A 200 24.97 15.55 -15.35
CA GLY A 200 25.44 16.86 -14.96
C GLY A 200 24.29 17.48 -14.18
N CYS A 201 24.28 17.25 -12.86
CA CYS A 201 23.43 18.00 -11.95
C CYS A 201 23.92 19.46 -11.97
N THR A 202 23.08 20.41 -12.38
CA THR A 202 23.05 21.78 -11.84
C THR A 202 21.80 22.54 -12.33
N SER A 203 21.09 23.07 -11.32
CA SER A 203 20.12 24.16 -11.22
C SER A 203 19.69 24.97 -12.45
N GLY A 204 18.38 25.19 -12.53
CA GLY A 204 17.76 26.47 -12.95
C GLY A 204 16.85 26.97 -11.84
#